data_AF-C5BKI2-F1
#
_entry.id   AF-C5BKI2-F1
#
_cell.length_a   1.000
_cell.length_b   1.000
_cell.length_c   1.000
_cell.angle_alpha   90.00
_cell.angle_beta   90.00
_cell.angle_gamma   90.00
#
_symmetry.space_group_name_H-M   'P 1'
#
loop_
_entity.id
_entity.type
_entity.pdbx_description
1 polymer ?
#
loop_
_entity_poly.entity_id
_entity_poly.type
_entity_poly.pdbx_seq_one_letter_code
_entity_poly.pdbx_strand_id
1 'polypeptide(L)'
;MSAVTREELLLRLFGSDAYMNAFADYYIRGLEVAINAFSVFEDLLQNNASCAIPNMQVEQWRERVIPNFKGMQQNAREAKDNLLRGKTSTMRSAAGNLRGISKDMDGIGWDWWHEIDSSYWKQYVEYSNIAEQMGSNIYYTLSNYWHSGEVIKESITGPVSESELRAQLKPGETYPI
;
A
#
# COMPACT_ATOMS: atom_id res chain seq x y z
N MET A 1 -15.91 -27.01 20.85
CA MET A 1 -15.35 -26.25 19.72
C MET A 1 -16.25 -25.07 19.48
N SER A 2 -15.70 -23.86 19.34
CA SER A 2 -16.48 -22.66 19.00
C SER A 2 -16.48 -22.49 17.48
N ALA A 3 -17.66 -22.34 16.89
CA ALA A 3 -17.74 -21.93 15.49
C ALA A 3 -17.35 -20.45 15.38
N VAL A 4 -16.51 -20.11 14.41
CA VAL A 4 -16.16 -18.74 14.06
C VAL A 4 -16.63 -18.43 12.64
N THR A 5 -17.02 -17.19 12.42
CA THR A 5 -17.50 -16.70 11.13
C THR A 5 -16.34 -16.27 10.22
N ARG A 6 -16.60 -16.20 8.90
CA ARG A 6 -15.64 -15.65 7.93
C ARG A 6 -15.26 -14.20 8.30
N GLU A 7 -16.25 -13.41 8.70
CA GLU A 7 -16.11 -12.02 9.12
C GLU A 7 -15.13 -11.88 10.30
N GLU A 8 -15.27 -12.70 11.35
CA GLU A 8 -14.33 -12.69 12.47
C GLU A 8 -12.90 -13.07 12.06
N LEU A 9 -12.74 -14.05 11.15
CA LEU A 9 -11.43 -14.45 10.66
C LEU A 9 -10.78 -13.36 9.78
N LEU A 10 -11.56 -12.68 8.95
CA LEU A 10 -11.09 -11.56 8.13
C LEU A 10 -10.63 -10.39 8.99
N LEU A 11 -11.41 -10.02 10.01
CA LEU A 11 -11.04 -8.95 10.94
C LEU A 11 -9.75 -9.29 11.70
N ARG A 12 -9.54 -10.56 12.06
CA ARG A 12 -8.27 -11.03 12.65
C ARG A 12 -7.11 -10.94 11.65
N LEU A 13 -7.33 -11.38 10.40
CA LEU A 13 -6.32 -11.29 9.35
C LEU A 13 -5.87 -9.84 9.14
N PHE A 14 -6.81 -8.93 8.91
CA PHE A 14 -6.52 -7.52 8.64
C PHE A 14 -5.98 -6.78 9.86
N GLY A 15 -6.25 -7.30 11.06
CA GLY A 15 -5.66 -6.84 12.33
C GLY A 15 -4.36 -7.55 12.71
N SER A 16 -3.85 -8.49 11.90
CA SER A 16 -2.65 -9.26 12.23
C SER A 16 -1.36 -8.53 11.89
N ASP A 17 -0.32 -8.76 12.70
CA ASP A 17 1.00 -8.19 12.47
C ASP A 17 1.59 -8.61 11.11
N ALA A 18 1.32 -9.85 10.68
CA ALA A 18 1.80 -10.37 9.40
C ALA A 18 1.19 -9.59 8.23
N TYR A 19 -0.12 -9.34 8.25
CA TYR A 19 -0.82 -8.58 7.21
C TYR A 19 -0.37 -7.12 7.19
N MET A 20 -0.23 -6.51 8.37
CA MET A 20 0.28 -5.13 8.50
C MET A 20 1.72 -4.96 8.01
N ASN A 21 2.60 -5.92 8.30
CA ASN A 21 3.96 -5.92 7.79
C ASN A 21 3.99 -6.06 6.26
N ALA A 22 3.19 -6.97 5.70
CA ALA A 22 3.10 -7.15 4.26
C ALA A 22 2.58 -5.89 3.56
N PHE A 23 1.57 -5.22 4.12
CA PHE A 23 1.13 -3.89 3.65
C PHE A 23 2.30 -2.90 3.57
N ALA A 24 3.05 -2.75 4.68
CA ALA A 24 4.15 -1.79 4.73
C ALA A 24 5.26 -2.14 3.72
N ASP A 25 5.53 -3.43 3.50
CA ASP A 25 6.51 -3.88 2.51
C ASP A 25 6.10 -3.54 1.07
N TYR A 26 4.85 -3.81 0.69
CA TYR A 26 4.34 -3.42 -0.63
C TYR A 26 4.33 -1.90 -0.81
N TYR A 27 3.91 -1.17 0.22
CA TYR A 27 3.87 0.29 0.20
C TYR A 27 5.27 0.90 0.01
N ILE A 28 6.26 0.40 0.74
CA ILE A 28 7.66 0.82 0.61
C ILE A 28 8.19 0.50 -0.80
N ARG A 29 7.95 -0.72 -1.31
CA ARG A 29 8.40 -1.12 -2.65
C ARG A 29 7.79 -0.26 -3.76
N GLY A 30 6.49 0.05 -3.68
CA GLY A 30 5.84 0.96 -4.63
C GLY A 30 6.52 2.33 -4.65
N LEU A 31 6.79 2.90 -3.47
CA LEU A 31 7.52 4.17 -3.34
C LEU A 31 8.96 4.07 -3.87
N GLU A 32 9.66 2.96 -3.62
CA GLU A 32 11.04 2.74 -4.11
C GLU A 32 11.06 2.71 -5.65
N VAL A 33 10.11 2.00 -6.28
CA VAL A 33 9.98 1.96 -7.74
C VAL A 33 9.72 3.35 -8.30
N ALA A 34 8.81 4.12 -7.71
CA ALA A 34 8.51 5.48 -8.18
C ALA A 34 9.72 6.42 -8.05
N ILE A 35 10.44 6.38 -6.93
CA ILE A 35 11.67 7.18 -6.74
C ILE A 35 12.72 6.83 -7.79
N ASN A 36 12.94 5.54 -8.04
CA ASN A 36 13.90 5.10 -9.05
C ASN A 36 13.47 5.52 -10.47
N ALA A 37 12.18 5.43 -10.77
CA ALA A 37 11.61 5.86 -12.04
C ALA A 37 11.83 7.35 -12.30
N PHE A 38 11.65 8.21 -11.28
CA PHE A 38 11.95 9.64 -11.39
C PHE A 38 13.41 9.90 -11.77
N SER A 39 14.36 9.21 -11.12
CA SER A 39 15.78 9.35 -11.44
C SER A 39 16.11 8.93 -12.88
N VAL A 40 15.55 7.81 -13.35
CA VAL A 40 15.76 7.34 -14.73
C VAL A 40 15.21 8.34 -15.76
N PHE A 41 14.01 8.86 -15.52
CA PHE A 41 13.39 9.83 -16.41
C PHE A 41 14.14 11.17 -16.44
N GLU A 42 14.64 11.60 -15.29
CA GLU A 42 15.46 12.79 -15.17
C GLU A 42 16.78 12.68 -15.95
N ASP A 43 17.45 11.54 -15.87
CA ASP A 43 18.65 11.26 -16.67
C ASP A 43 18.32 11.24 -18.17
N LEU A 44 17.16 10.70 -18.55
CA LEU A 44 16.67 10.68 -19.93
C LEU A 44 16.43 12.10 -20.47
N LEU A 45 15.79 12.97 -19.69
CA LEU A 45 15.53 14.37 -20.07
C LEU A 45 16.81 15.17 -20.32
N GLN A 46 17.87 14.92 -19.54
CA GLN A 46 19.17 15.60 -19.74
C GLN A 46 19.84 15.21 -21.06
N ASN A 47 19.55 14.00 -21.55
CA ASN A 47 20.21 13.41 -22.72
C ASN A 47 19.33 13.39 -23.98
N ASN A 48 18.03 13.69 -23.86
CA ASN A 48 17.09 13.63 -24.98
C ASN A 48 16.02 14.73 -24.92
N ALA A 49 16.05 15.64 -25.89
CA ALA A 49 15.12 16.76 -26.00
C ALA A 49 13.70 16.40 -26.48
N SER A 50 13.44 15.14 -26.88
CA SER A 50 12.15 14.71 -27.44
C SER A 50 11.21 14.03 -26.46
N CYS A 51 11.57 13.91 -25.18
CA CYS A 51 10.75 13.21 -24.18
C CYS A 51 9.51 14.04 -23.85
N ALA A 52 8.41 13.37 -23.48
CA ALA A 52 7.25 14.04 -22.91
C ALA A 52 7.67 15.00 -21.78
N ILE A 53 7.18 16.23 -21.81
CA ILE A 53 7.44 17.19 -20.74
C ILE A 53 6.46 16.89 -19.61
N PRO A 54 6.93 16.64 -18.38
CA PRO A 54 6.04 16.39 -17.26
C PRO A 54 5.18 17.63 -16.96
N ASN A 55 3.97 17.41 -16.41
CA ASN A 55 3.07 18.50 -16.02
C ASN A 55 3.68 19.38 -14.90
N MET A 56 4.46 18.75 -14.03
CA MET A 56 5.21 19.38 -12.97
C MET A 56 6.69 19.48 -13.38
N GLN A 57 7.33 20.62 -13.11
CA GLN A 57 8.75 20.82 -13.42
C GLN A 57 9.62 19.82 -12.65
N VAL A 58 10.72 19.37 -13.25
CA VAL A 58 11.61 18.36 -12.66
C VAL A 58 12.19 18.84 -11.32
N GLU A 59 12.50 20.13 -11.19
CA GLU A 59 12.94 20.73 -9.93
C GLU A 59 11.91 20.53 -8.80
N GLN A 60 10.61 20.64 -9.13
CA GLN A 60 9.54 20.42 -8.15
C GLN A 60 9.44 18.95 -7.75
N TRP A 61 9.83 18.02 -8.62
CA TRP A 61 9.92 16.60 -8.25
C TRP A 61 11.02 16.41 -7.20
N ARG A 62 12.21 16.98 -7.45
CA ARG A 62 13.36 16.91 -6.54
C ARG A 62 13.08 17.55 -5.18
N GLU A 63 12.41 18.70 -5.17
CA GLU A 63 12.20 19.50 -3.97
C GLU A 63 10.98 19.08 -3.15
N ARG A 64 9.95 18.50 -3.79
CA ARG A 64 8.66 18.23 -3.14
C ARG A 64 8.26 16.77 -3.19
N VAL A 65 8.22 16.18 -4.39
CA VAL A 65 7.69 14.82 -4.59
C VAL A 65 8.61 13.77 -3.96
N ILE A 66 9.87 13.73 -4.38
CA ILE A 66 10.84 12.73 -3.93
C ILE A 66 11.05 12.80 -2.41
N PRO A 67 11.22 13.98 -1.79
CA PRO A 67 11.31 14.09 -0.33
C PRO A 67 10.03 13.60 0.37
N ASN A 68 8.85 13.89 -0.17
CA ASN A 68 7.59 13.39 0.41
C ASN A 68 7.51 11.87 0.35
N PHE A 69 7.87 11.27 -0.80
CA PHE A 69 7.87 9.82 -0.97
C PHE A 69 8.85 9.14 -0.02
N LYS A 70 10.06 9.71 0.15
CA LYS A 70 11.03 9.25 1.16
C LYS A 70 10.49 9.38 2.59
N GLY A 71 9.78 10.46 2.91
CA GLY A 71 9.10 10.64 4.19
C GLY A 71 8.03 9.58 4.43
N MET A 72 7.24 9.25 3.40
CA MET A 72 6.24 8.17 3.47
C MET A 72 6.88 6.79 3.67
N GLN A 73 8.00 6.50 3.01
CA GLN A 73 8.76 5.27 3.24
C GLN A 73 9.28 5.18 4.67
N GLN A 74 9.85 6.26 5.18
CA GLN A 74 10.35 6.31 6.55
C GLN A 74 9.23 6.10 7.55
N ASN A 75 8.08 6.77 7.37
CA ASN A 75 6.89 6.57 8.20
C ASN A 75 6.40 5.11 8.17
N ALA A 76 6.45 4.44 7.02
CA ALA A 76 6.08 3.04 6.90
C ALA A 76 7.06 2.12 7.63
N ARG A 77 8.37 2.38 7.54
CA ARG A 77 9.40 1.64 8.30
C ARG A 77 9.21 1.82 9.80
N GLU A 78 8.96 3.05 10.26
CA GLU A 78 8.67 3.33 11.66
C GLU A 78 7.38 2.65 12.14
N ALA A 79 6.37 2.54 11.28
CA ALA A 79 5.15 1.80 11.61
C ALA A 79 5.44 0.30 11.82
N LYS A 80 6.34 -0.30 11.04
CA LYS A 80 6.81 -1.68 11.27
C LYS A 80 7.53 -1.82 12.61
N ASP A 81 8.46 -0.92 12.91
CA ASP A 81 9.20 -0.96 14.18
C ASP A 81 8.29 -0.78 15.40
N ASN A 82 7.27 0.07 15.27
CA ASN A 82 6.28 0.29 16.31
C ASN A 82 5.32 -0.91 16.46
N LEU A 83 4.97 -1.58 15.36
CA LEU A 83 4.19 -2.81 15.38
C LEU A 83 4.89 -3.91 16.19
N LEU A 84 6.20 -4.09 16.04
CA LEU A 84 7.01 -5.03 16.84
C LEU A 84 6.98 -4.72 18.35
N ARG A 85 6.63 -3.48 18.71
CA ARG A 85 6.47 -3.02 20.11
C ARG A 85 5.00 -3.01 20.55
N GLY A 86 4.09 -3.62 19.77
CA GLY A 86 2.66 -3.68 20.03
C GLY A 86 1.88 -2.39 19.74
N LYS A 87 2.47 -1.41 19.04
CA LYS A 87 1.85 -0.10 18.74
C LYS A 87 1.23 -0.07 17.34
N THR A 88 0.05 -0.67 17.20
CA THR A 88 -0.69 -0.78 15.92
C THR A 88 -1.23 0.56 15.38
N SER A 89 -1.38 1.58 16.24
CA SER A 89 -1.93 2.89 15.84
C SER A 89 -1.10 3.61 14.76
N THR A 90 0.21 3.34 14.72
CA THR A 90 1.11 3.89 13.71
C THR A 90 0.87 3.27 12.33
N MET A 91 0.50 1.99 12.27
CA MET A 91 0.14 1.32 11.03
C MET A 91 -1.16 1.86 10.46
N ARG A 92 -2.16 2.15 11.32
CA ARG A 92 -3.39 2.83 10.90
C ARG A 92 -3.10 4.19 10.26
N SER A 93 -2.16 4.96 10.82
CA SER A 93 -1.74 6.23 10.23
C SER A 93 -1.01 6.05 8.90
N ALA A 94 -0.10 5.08 8.80
CA ALA A 94 0.59 4.77 7.54
C ALA A 94 -0.39 4.33 6.44
N ALA A 95 -1.36 3.48 6.78
CA ALA A 95 -2.45 3.07 5.89
C ALA A 95 -3.32 4.26 5.43
N GLY A 96 -3.61 5.20 6.33
CA GLY A 96 -4.30 6.44 5.96
C GLY A 96 -3.50 7.35 5.02
N ASN A 97 -2.18 7.40 5.19
CA ASN A 97 -1.27 8.23 4.38
C ASN A 97 -1.16 7.76 2.93
N LEU A 98 -1.44 6.49 2.63
CA LEU A 98 -1.42 5.96 1.27
C LEU A 98 -2.33 6.77 0.32
N ARG A 99 -3.44 7.31 0.83
CA ARG A 99 -4.35 8.20 0.08
C ARG A 99 -3.68 9.52 -0.37
N GLY A 100 -2.57 9.90 0.26
CA GLY A 100 -1.77 11.07 -0.13
C GLY A 100 -1.02 10.86 -1.45
N ILE A 101 -0.57 9.63 -1.75
CA ILE A 101 0.21 9.33 -2.97
C ILE A 101 -0.56 9.64 -4.23
N SER A 102 -1.83 9.23 -4.31
CA SER A 102 -2.66 9.46 -5.51
C SER A 102 -2.73 10.95 -5.86
N LYS A 103 -2.83 11.84 -4.86
CA LYS A 103 -2.88 13.29 -5.10
C LYS A 103 -1.57 13.86 -5.62
N ASP A 104 -0.44 13.36 -5.12
CA ASP A 104 0.87 13.79 -5.61
C ASP A 104 1.06 13.31 -7.06
N MET A 105 0.70 12.06 -7.36
CA MET A 105 0.81 11.50 -8.70
C MET A 105 -0.08 12.21 -9.73
N ASP A 106 -1.30 12.61 -9.35
CA ASP A 106 -2.18 13.43 -10.20
C ASP A 106 -1.53 14.78 -10.58
N GLY A 107 -0.80 15.40 -9.65
CA GLY A 107 -0.11 16.67 -9.88
C GLY A 107 1.12 16.54 -10.78
N ILE A 108 1.78 15.38 -10.75
CA ILE A 108 2.97 15.08 -11.56
C ILE A 108 2.60 14.77 -13.01
N GLY A 109 1.44 14.15 -13.22
CA GLY A 109 1.01 13.59 -14.49
C GLY A 109 1.53 12.16 -14.70
N TRP A 110 0.95 11.47 -15.67
CA TRP A 110 1.21 10.05 -15.92
C TRP A 110 2.01 9.79 -17.20
N ASP A 111 2.08 10.74 -18.13
CA ASP A 111 2.64 10.52 -19.47
C ASP A 111 4.14 10.18 -19.45
N TRP A 112 4.89 10.72 -18.49
CA TRP A 112 6.33 10.48 -18.36
C TRP A 112 6.68 9.01 -18.07
N TRP A 113 5.75 8.23 -17.52
CA TRP A 113 5.96 6.78 -17.33
C TRP A 113 6.16 6.04 -18.65
N HIS A 114 5.66 6.59 -19.76
CA HIS A 114 5.79 5.99 -21.10
C HIS A 114 7.16 6.25 -21.74
N GLU A 115 7.94 7.19 -21.19
CA GLU A 115 9.27 7.55 -21.69
C GLU A 115 10.38 6.66 -21.12
N ILE A 116 10.07 5.89 -20.07
CA ILE A 116 10.99 4.95 -19.42
C ILE A 116 10.55 3.49 -19.64
N ASP A 117 11.39 2.54 -19.22
CA ASP A 117 11.08 1.13 -19.34
C ASP A 117 9.74 0.79 -18.64
N SER A 118 8.82 0.17 -19.40
CA SER A 118 7.47 -0.17 -18.93
C SER A 118 7.43 -1.06 -17.68
N SER A 119 8.54 -1.73 -17.34
CA SER A 119 8.67 -2.53 -16.12
C SER A 119 8.58 -1.70 -14.84
N TYR A 120 8.99 -0.43 -14.85
CA TYR A 120 8.83 0.47 -13.70
C TYR A 120 7.35 0.74 -13.43
N TRP A 121 6.59 1.10 -14.46
CA TRP A 121 5.14 1.32 -14.36
C TRP A 121 4.42 0.06 -13.86
N LYS A 122 4.71 -1.10 -14.45
CA LYS A 122 4.08 -2.37 -14.06
C LYS A 122 4.31 -2.70 -12.59
N GLN A 123 5.56 -2.58 -12.12
CA GLN A 123 5.91 -2.83 -10.72
C GLN A 123 5.27 -1.81 -9.77
N TYR A 124 5.26 -0.53 -10.17
CA TYR A 124 4.63 0.52 -9.36
C TYR A 124 3.14 0.25 -9.17
N VAL A 125 2.41 -0.04 -10.25
CA VAL A 125 0.97 -0.34 -10.22
C VAL A 125 0.70 -1.59 -9.41
N GLU A 126 1.47 -2.66 -9.62
CA GLU A 126 1.31 -3.91 -8.88
C GLU A 126 1.44 -3.69 -7.37
N TYR A 127 2.56 -3.10 -6.93
CA TYR A 127 2.81 -2.88 -5.50
C TYR A 127 1.85 -1.86 -4.89
N SER A 128 1.52 -0.79 -5.61
CA SER A 128 0.62 0.25 -5.10
C SER A 128 -0.81 -0.25 -4.98
N ASN A 129 -1.32 -1.02 -5.94
CA ASN A 129 -2.67 -1.58 -5.87
C ASN A 129 -2.81 -2.57 -4.70
N ILE A 130 -1.80 -3.44 -4.50
CA ILE A 130 -1.80 -4.37 -3.36
C ILE A 130 -1.75 -3.57 -2.05
N ALA A 131 -0.84 -2.60 -1.93
CA ALA A 131 -0.72 -1.75 -0.75
C ALA A 131 -2.01 -0.96 -0.47
N GLU A 132 -2.69 -0.45 -1.50
CA GLU A 132 -3.94 0.29 -1.36
C GLU A 132 -5.07 -0.59 -0.81
N GLN A 133 -5.22 -1.79 -1.37
CA GLN A 133 -6.22 -2.74 -0.92
C GLN A 133 -5.97 -3.14 0.54
N MET A 134 -4.72 -3.52 0.87
CA MET A 134 -4.36 -3.91 2.23
C MET A 134 -4.46 -2.74 3.22
N GLY A 135 -4.02 -1.56 2.82
CA GLY A 135 -4.10 -0.34 3.63
C GLY A 135 -5.54 0.04 3.93
N SER A 136 -6.45 -0.07 2.96
CA SER A 136 -7.88 0.13 3.19
C SER A 136 -8.43 -0.88 4.20
N ASN A 137 -8.11 -2.16 4.04
CA ASN A 137 -8.54 -3.20 4.99
C ASN A 137 -8.04 -2.93 6.41
N ILE A 138 -6.77 -2.55 6.58
CA ILE A 138 -6.17 -2.20 7.87
C ILE A 138 -6.85 -0.96 8.46
N TYR A 139 -7.01 0.10 7.67
CA TYR A 139 -7.59 1.36 8.13
C TYR A 139 -9.01 1.16 8.65
N TYR A 140 -9.85 0.43 7.92
CA TYR A 140 -11.24 0.16 8.32
C TYR A 140 -11.29 -0.76 9.54
N THR A 141 -10.44 -1.78 9.60
CA THR A 141 -10.38 -2.73 10.72
C THR A 141 -9.94 -2.02 12.01
N LEU A 142 -8.84 -1.28 11.97
CA LEU A 142 -8.30 -0.58 13.16
C LEU A 142 -9.11 0.64 13.57
N SER A 143 -9.93 1.20 12.67
CA SER A 143 -10.84 2.30 12.98
C SER A 143 -12.25 1.84 13.34
N ASN A 144 -12.54 0.54 13.25
CA ASN A 144 -13.87 -0.04 13.42
C ASN A 144 -14.92 0.62 12.50
N TYR A 145 -14.58 0.80 11.22
CA TYR A 145 -15.43 1.46 10.21
C TYR A 145 -16.17 0.50 9.29
N TRP A 146 -16.04 -0.81 9.50
CA TRP A 146 -16.83 -1.80 8.77
C TRP A 146 -18.29 -1.75 9.19
N HIS A 147 -19.20 -1.76 8.22
CA HIS A 147 -20.59 -2.18 8.46
C HIS A 147 -20.70 -3.70 8.40
N SER A 148 -21.73 -4.25 9.05
CA SER A 148 -21.98 -5.69 9.08
C SER A 148 -22.03 -6.27 7.66
N GLY A 149 -21.23 -7.31 7.42
CA GLY A 149 -21.18 -8.00 6.14
C GLY A 149 -20.48 -7.23 5.01
N GLU A 150 -19.87 -6.06 5.25
CA GLU A 150 -19.01 -5.43 4.25
C GLU A 150 -17.69 -6.17 4.09
N VAL A 151 -17.10 -6.58 5.21
CA VAL A 151 -15.80 -7.24 5.23
C VAL A 151 -15.78 -8.57 4.46
N ILE A 152 -16.93 -9.24 4.31
CA ILE A 152 -17.04 -10.49 3.54
C ILE A 152 -17.17 -10.27 2.02
N LYS A 153 -17.37 -9.03 1.57
CA LYS A 153 -17.53 -8.72 0.14
C LYS A 153 -16.14 -8.59 -0.49
N GLU A 154 -15.73 -9.59 -1.27
CA GLU A 154 -14.42 -9.58 -1.94
C GLU A 154 -14.24 -8.40 -2.90
N SER A 155 -15.33 -7.84 -3.44
CA SER A 155 -15.29 -6.61 -4.22
C SER A 155 -14.86 -5.37 -3.41
N ILE A 156 -14.86 -5.46 -2.08
CA ILE A 156 -14.42 -4.41 -1.14
C ILE A 156 -13.05 -4.77 -0.57
N THR A 157 -12.84 -6.00 -0.13
CA THR A 157 -11.61 -6.41 0.58
C THR A 157 -10.50 -6.94 -0.31
N GLY A 158 -10.80 -7.19 -1.58
CA GLY A 158 -10.00 -8.03 -2.44
C GLY A 158 -10.14 -9.52 -2.10
N PRO A 159 -9.58 -10.40 -2.94
CA PRO A 159 -9.59 -11.83 -2.72
C PRO A 159 -8.73 -12.19 -1.49
N VAL A 160 -9.21 -13.13 -0.68
CA VAL A 160 -8.45 -13.72 0.43
C VAL A 160 -8.51 -15.23 0.30
N SER A 161 -7.37 -15.90 0.35
CA SER A 161 -7.35 -17.35 0.22
C SER A 161 -7.94 -18.03 1.46
N GLU A 162 -8.59 -19.18 1.26
CA GLU A 162 -9.08 -20.01 2.36
C GLU A 162 -7.96 -20.46 3.31
N SER A 163 -6.75 -20.66 2.78
CA SER A 163 -5.56 -20.97 3.58
C SER A 163 -5.18 -19.83 4.53
N GLU A 164 -5.21 -18.58 4.05
CA GLU A 164 -4.89 -17.40 4.88
C GLU A 164 -5.92 -17.20 5.99
N LEU A 165 -7.20 -17.41 5.69
CA LEU A 165 -8.28 -17.33 6.68
C LEU A 165 -8.17 -18.41 7.75
N ARG A 166 -7.91 -19.66 7.34
CA ARG A 166 -7.76 -20.78 8.28
C ARG A 166 -6.55 -20.60 9.19
N ALA A 167 -5.50 -19.92 8.74
CA ALA A 167 -4.36 -19.59 9.58
C ALA A 167 -4.71 -18.65 10.76
N GLN A 168 -5.89 -18.00 10.75
CA GLN A 168 -6.36 -17.13 11.83
C GLN A 168 -7.20 -17.84 12.91
N LEU A 169 -7.40 -19.15 12.78
CA LEU A 169 -8.09 -19.97 13.78
C LEU A 169 -7.24 -20.08 15.06
N LYS A 170 -7.86 -19.82 16.20
CA LYS A 170 -7.27 -20.07 17.52
C LYS A 170 -7.47 -21.53 17.93
N PRO A 171 -6.67 -22.06 18.87
CA PRO A 171 -6.88 -23.40 19.40
C PRO A 171 -8.33 -23.63 19.87
N GLY A 172 -8.98 -24.67 19.33
CA GLY A 172 -10.34 -25.06 19.70
C GLY A 172 -11.47 -24.38 18.89
N GLU A 173 -11.14 -23.50 17.95
CA GLU A 173 -12.09 -22.92 17.00
C GLU A 173 -12.23 -23.78 15.73
N THR A 174 -13.39 -23.69 15.09
CA THR A 174 -13.65 -24.32 13.78
C THR A 174 -14.37 -23.36 12.85
N TYR A 175 -14.02 -23.40 11.57
CA TYR A 175 -14.66 -22.62 10.51
C TYR A 175 -15.33 -23.56 9.51
N PRO A 176 -16.67 -23.53 9.38
CA PRO A 176 -17.40 -24.42 8.47
C PRO A 176 -17.01 -24.13 7.01
N ILE A 177 -16.99 -25.20 6.20
CA ILE A 177 -16.75 -25.15 4.76
C ILE A 177 -18.06 -24.76 4.06
#